data_AF-A0AAN4W1D7-F1
#
_entry.id   AF-A0AAN4W1D7-F1
#
_cell.length_a   1.000
_cell.length_b   1.000
_cell.length_c   1.000
_cell.angle_alpha   90.00
_cell.angle_beta   90.00
_cell.angle_gamma   90.00
#
_symmetry.space_group_name_H-M   'P 1'
#
loop_
_entity.id
_entity.type
_entity.pdbx_description
1 polymer ?
#
loop_
_entity_poly.entity_id
_entity_poly.type
_entity_poly.pdbx_seq_one_letter_code
_entity_poly.pdbx_strand_id
1 'polypeptide(L)'
;MIIYEGDTLQLLSLPLEEFLGENEEREKKYPFFKLSCSTALWRGYQGLWKLENNELFLIDVFLCASKERSLFRELFDSESPIRANWFTGDLFIQHGKMIKYHHSGFERYFEEETKVNIVQGSIMEIQHFVNGYQASDMNFPSNPDSIMAEVHNQINWKALPKLSKDYKVFVNIKMGVTDSLTIIHSKAPELYVQEVQSVLNEFPKLRKFYSRDEPLEEEYTFPVIFSNAQRKRFAH
;
A
#
# COMPACT_ATOMS: atom_id res chain seq x y z
N MET A 1 -1.67 15.07 9.66
CA MET A 1 -2.62 15.84 8.82
C MET A 1 -1.87 17.05 8.28
N ILE A 2 -2.28 17.58 7.15
CA ILE A 2 -1.67 18.77 6.56
C ILE A 2 -2.76 19.69 6.02
N ILE A 3 -2.62 20.98 6.30
CA ILE A 3 -3.46 22.02 5.72
C ILE A 3 -2.84 22.40 4.37
N TYR A 4 -3.58 22.17 3.30
CA TYR A 4 -3.16 22.43 1.92
C TYR A 4 -4.37 22.89 1.12
N GLU A 5 -4.21 23.99 0.37
CA GLU A 5 -5.26 24.60 -0.47
C GLU A 5 -6.60 24.86 0.25
N GLY A 6 -6.53 25.15 1.54
CA GLY A 6 -7.71 25.47 2.36
C GLY A 6 -8.42 24.28 3.00
N ASP A 7 -7.96 23.05 2.75
CA ASP A 7 -8.50 21.83 3.37
C ASP A 7 -7.48 21.17 4.33
N THR A 8 -7.97 20.35 5.25
CA THR A 8 -7.15 19.52 6.15
C THR A 8 -7.12 18.09 5.65
N LEU A 9 -6.02 17.74 4.99
CA LEU A 9 -5.85 16.48 4.28
C LEU A 9 -5.00 15.47 5.05
N GLN A 10 -5.11 14.21 4.61
CA GLN A 10 -4.27 13.15 5.12
C GLN A 10 -2.85 13.27 4.55
N LEU A 11 -1.86 13.13 5.44
CA LEU A 11 -0.44 13.16 5.10
C LEU A 11 0.14 11.77 5.36
N LEU A 12 0.68 11.14 4.33
CA LEU A 12 1.35 9.83 4.38
C LEU A 12 2.89 9.98 4.40
N SER A 13 3.37 10.95 5.17
CA SER A 13 4.78 11.20 5.44
C SER A 13 4.97 11.50 6.92
N LEU A 14 6.21 11.36 7.42
CA LEU A 14 6.55 11.57 8.83
C LEU A 14 7.61 12.67 9.04
N PRO A 15 7.35 13.93 8.65
CA PRO A 15 8.36 15.00 8.70
C PRO A 15 8.85 15.38 10.11
N LEU A 16 8.20 14.91 11.18
CA LEU A 16 8.67 15.14 12.56
C LEU A 16 9.71 14.10 13.01
N GLU A 17 9.81 12.94 12.33
CA GLU A 17 10.72 11.87 12.76
C GLU A 17 12.20 12.28 12.67
N GLU A 18 12.55 13.08 11.66
CA GLU A 18 13.91 13.63 11.50
C GLU A 18 14.32 14.53 12.67
N PHE A 19 13.36 15.28 13.24
CA PHE A 19 13.59 16.08 14.44
C PHE A 19 13.65 15.23 15.72
N LEU A 20 12.77 14.23 15.84
CA LEU A 20 12.65 13.42 17.06
C LEU A 20 13.78 12.39 17.21
N GLY A 21 14.43 12.00 16.12
CA GLY A 21 15.51 11.02 16.12
C GLY A 21 15.02 9.59 16.43
N GLU A 22 15.95 8.69 16.73
CA GLU A 22 15.64 7.26 16.96
C GLU A 22 14.70 7.04 18.15
N ASN A 23 13.88 5.99 18.08
CA ASN A 23 12.82 5.78 19.07
C ASN A 23 13.35 5.57 20.51
N GLU A 24 14.44 4.84 20.69
CA GLU A 24 15.01 4.61 22.03
C GLU A 24 15.53 5.90 22.68
N GLU A 25 16.15 6.78 21.91
CA GLU A 25 16.65 8.07 22.41
C GLU A 25 15.49 9.04 22.65
N ARG A 26 14.52 9.05 21.73
CA ARG A 26 13.29 9.81 21.83
C ARG A 26 12.51 9.48 23.11
N GLU A 27 12.33 8.20 23.44
CA GLU A 27 11.61 7.79 24.65
C GLU A 27 12.35 8.13 25.95
N LYS A 28 13.69 8.23 25.91
CA LYS A 28 14.48 8.73 27.04
C LYS A 28 14.29 10.24 27.22
N LYS A 29 14.29 10.99 26.12
CA LYS A 29 14.14 12.45 26.12
C LYS A 29 12.70 12.90 26.40
N TYR A 30 11.74 12.16 25.87
CA TYR A 30 10.30 12.45 25.91
C TYR A 30 9.50 11.22 26.38
N PRO A 31 9.45 10.96 27.70
CA PRO A 31 8.85 9.73 28.25
C PRO A 31 7.37 9.52 27.91
N PHE A 32 6.64 10.58 27.55
CA PHE A 32 5.24 10.49 27.14
C PHE A 32 5.02 9.75 25.81
N PHE A 33 6.06 9.57 24.98
CA PHE A 33 5.97 8.73 23.78
C PHE A 33 6.00 7.22 24.07
N LYS A 34 6.38 6.79 25.29
CA LYS A 34 6.32 5.37 25.70
C LYS A 34 4.91 4.80 25.73
N LEU A 35 3.91 5.67 25.85
CA LEU A 35 2.51 5.27 25.85
C LEU A 35 2.07 4.99 24.41
N SER A 36 2.16 3.72 23.99
CA SER A 36 1.55 3.30 22.73
C SER A 36 0.04 3.40 22.82
N CYS A 37 -0.55 4.17 21.92
CA CYS A 37 -1.98 4.47 21.92
C CYS A 37 -2.78 3.41 21.16
N SER A 38 -2.15 2.76 20.19
CA SER A 38 -2.72 1.73 19.33
C SER A 38 -1.61 1.10 18.48
N THR A 39 -1.80 -0.15 18.07
CA THR A 39 -0.96 -0.81 17.06
C THR A 39 -0.97 -0.08 15.71
N ALA A 40 -2.03 0.69 15.41
CA ALA A 40 -2.15 1.49 14.20
C ALA A 40 -1.45 2.87 14.28
N LEU A 41 -0.92 3.25 15.45
CA LEU A 41 -0.23 4.53 15.69
C LEU A 41 1.00 4.32 16.56
N TRP A 42 1.91 3.45 16.10
CA TRP A 42 3.12 3.06 16.84
C TRP A 42 4.02 4.24 17.23
N ARG A 43 4.03 5.32 16.44
CA ARG A 43 4.81 6.54 16.74
C ARG A 43 4.27 7.38 17.91
N GLY A 44 3.07 7.08 18.41
CA GLY A 44 2.49 7.76 19.57
C GLY A 44 1.98 9.20 19.34
N TYR A 45 2.16 9.80 18.16
CA TYR A 45 1.69 11.16 17.87
C TYR A 45 1.08 11.35 16.48
N GLN A 46 0.39 12.48 16.32
CA GLN A 46 -0.06 13.00 15.03
C GLN A 46 0.30 14.48 14.90
N GLY A 47 1.13 14.82 13.91
CA GLY A 47 1.41 16.22 13.57
C GLY A 47 0.28 16.85 12.75
N LEU A 48 0.01 18.11 13.01
CA LEU A 48 -0.75 19.02 12.16
C LEU A 48 0.23 19.96 11.46
N TRP A 49 0.28 19.86 10.15
CA TRP A 49 1.20 20.62 9.30
C TRP A 49 0.43 21.62 8.45
N LYS A 50 1.14 22.58 7.86
CA LYS A 50 0.59 23.51 6.87
C LYS A 50 1.65 23.83 5.83
N LEU A 51 1.24 23.92 4.57
CA LEU A 51 2.04 24.55 3.52
C LEU A 51 1.54 25.98 3.34
N GLU A 52 2.43 26.95 3.53
CA GLU A 52 2.12 28.38 3.40
C GLU A 52 3.36 29.15 2.96
N ASN A 53 3.20 30.15 2.10
CA ASN A 53 4.29 31.01 1.64
C ASN A 53 5.53 30.25 1.12
N ASN A 54 5.32 29.14 0.40
CA ASN A 54 6.37 28.27 -0.13
C ASN A 54 7.21 27.53 0.94
N GLU A 55 6.67 27.40 2.15
CA GLU A 55 7.36 26.77 3.29
C GLU A 55 6.44 25.76 4.01
N LEU A 56 7.07 24.77 4.65
CA LEU A 56 6.43 23.79 5.53
C LEU A 56 6.46 24.29 6.98
N PHE A 57 5.28 24.36 7.59
CA PHE A 57 5.10 24.69 9.00
C PHE A 57 4.53 23.51 9.78
N LEU A 58 5.04 23.32 10.99
CA LEU A 58 4.42 22.51 12.01
C LEU A 58 3.52 23.42 12.85
N ILE A 59 2.22 23.13 12.85
CA ILE A 59 1.22 23.88 13.62
C ILE A 59 1.08 23.30 15.02
N ASP A 60 1.00 21.97 15.13
CA ASP A 60 0.77 21.28 16.39
C ASP A 60 1.23 19.81 16.33
N VAL A 61 1.44 19.20 17.49
CA VAL A 61 1.73 17.77 17.66
C VAL A 61 0.80 17.21 18.72
N PHE A 62 -0.08 16.28 18.35
CA PHE A 62 -1.05 15.68 19.25
C PHE A 62 -0.60 14.30 19.72
N LEU A 63 -0.67 14.03 21.03
CA LEU A 63 -0.46 12.67 21.54
C LEU A 63 -1.63 11.76 21.13
N CYS A 64 -1.34 10.54 20.67
CA CYS A 64 -2.35 9.54 20.35
C CYS A 64 -3.42 9.93 19.32
N ALA A 65 -3.19 10.97 18.51
CA ALA A 65 -4.23 11.61 17.70
C ALA A 65 -5.41 12.18 18.52
N SER A 66 -5.26 12.33 19.83
CA SER A 66 -6.18 13.09 20.66
C SER A 66 -5.92 14.57 20.48
N LYS A 67 -6.85 15.27 19.85
CA LYS A 67 -6.79 16.74 19.69
C LYS A 67 -6.85 17.50 21.02
N GLU A 68 -7.14 16.81 22.12
CA GLU A 68 -7.22 17.39 23.46
C GLU A 68 -5.85 17.55 24.13
N ARG A 69 -4.81 16.85 23.65
CA ARG A 69 -3.47 16.90 24.22
C ARG A 69 -2.43 17.27 23.16
N SER A 70 -2.23 18.58 23.00
CA SER A 70 -1.05 19.13 22.32
C SER A 70 0.22 18.80 23.11
N LEU A 71 1.30 18.52 22.39
CA LEU A 71 2.68 18.34 22.86
C LEU A 71 3.60 19.45 22.32
N PHE A 72 3.03 20.43 21.62
CA PHE A 72 3.80 21.37 20.82
C PHE A 72 4.69 22.26 21.69
N ARG A 73 4.15 22.77 22.80
CA ARG A 73 4.90 23.55 23.77
C ARG A 73 6.01 22.71 24.43
N GLU A 74 5.74 21.47 24.79
CA GLU A 74 6.73 20.58 25.41
C GLU A 74 7.89 20.21 24.47
N LEU A 75 7.63 20.15 23.16
CA LEU A 75 8.64 19.80 22.16
C LEU A 75 9.46 20.99 21.67
N PHE A 76 8.86 22.18 21.57
CA PHE A 76 9.44 23.33 20.88
C PHE A 76 9.48 24.62 21.68
N ASP A 77 8.98 24.63 22.92
CA ASP A 77 8.85 25.82 23.77
C ASP A 77 8.18 27.00 23.04
N SER A 78 7.16 26.67 22.23
CA SER A 78 6.43 27.61 21.38
C SER A 78 4.92 27.42 21.52
N GLU A 79 4.16 28.49 21.32
CA GLU A 79 2.69 28.47 21.15
C GLU A 79 2.26 28.87 19.73
N SER A 80 3.22 29.13 18.84
CA SER A 80 2.98 29.56 17.47
C SER A 80 3.59 28.58 16.47
N PRO A 81 2.96 28.40 15.29
CA PRO A 81 3.51 27.57 14.23
C PRO A 81 4.99 27.85 13.96
N ILE A 82 5.77 26.79 13.77
CA ILE A 82 7.21 26.90 13.49
C ILE A 82 7.51 26.39 12.09
N ARG A 83 8.47 27.04 11.43
CA ARG A 83 9.00 26.56 10.16
C ARG A 83 9.79 25.27 10.38
N ALA A 84 9.51 24.26 9.57
CA ALA A 84 10.13 22.95 9.65
C ALA A 84 11.50 22.90 8.94
N ASN A 85 12.42 23.76 9.34
CA ASN A 85 13.74 23.89 8.69
C ASN A 85 14.62 22.63 8.81
N TRP A 86 14.29 21.73 9.72
CA TRP A 86 14.96 20.44 9.88
C TRP A 86 14.59 19.44 8.79
N PHE A 87 13.43 19.57 8.13
CA PHE A 87 12.92 18.52 7.25
C PHE A 87 13.43 18.66 5.81
N THR A 88 13.96 17.56 5.27
CA THR A 88 14.25 17.40 3.83
C THR A 88 13.70 16.05 3.34
N GLY A 89 12.80 16.09 2.36
CA GLY A 89 12.18 14.88 1.83
C GLY A 89 10.84 15.14 1.14
N ASP A 90 10.13 14.07 0.81
CA ASP A 90 8.85 14.13 0.11
C ASP A 90 7.66 14.04 1.06
N LEU A 91 6.69 14.94 0.87
CA LEU A 91 5.38 14.89 1.48
C LEU A 91 4.37 14.28 0.51
N PHE A 92 3.57 13.32 0.98
CA PHE A 92 2.52 12.68 0.19
C PHE A 92 1.13 13.05 0.74
N ILE A 93 0.50 14.03 0.12
CA ILE A 93 -0.81 14.57 0.50
C ILE A 93 -1.90 13.83 -0.27
N GLN A 94 -2.88 13.28 0.43
CA GLN A 94 -3.90 12.41 -0.16
C GLN A 94 -5.22 13.15 -0.40
N HIS A 95 -5.85 12.88 -1.54
CA HIS A 95 -7.11 13.49 -1.96
C HIS A 95 -8.13 12.43 -2.38
N GLY A 96 -9.42 12.72 -2.19
CA GLY A 96 -10.49 11.82 -2.58
C GLY A 96 -10.59 10.54 -1.72
N LYS A 97 -11.09 9.46 -2.32
CA LYS A 97 -11.33 8.20 -1.63
C LYS A 97 -10.10 7.29 -1.65
N MET A 98 -9.96 6.48 -0.61
CA MET A 98 -9.02 5.36 -0.62
C MET A 98 -9.55 4.28 -1.58
N ILE A 99 -8.79 4.01 -2.64
CA ILE A 99 -9.15 3.06 -3.71
C ILE A 99 -8.44 1.72 -3.57
N LYS A 100 -7.35 1.66 -2.78
CA LYS A 100 -6.65 0.42 -2.49
C LYS A 100 -5.93 0.49 -1.15
N TYR A 101 -5.88 -0.64 -0.44
CA TYR A 101 -5.29 -0.74 0.89
C TYR A 101 -4.43 -2.00 0.99
N HIS A 102 -3.19 -1.83 1.46
CA HIS A 102 -2.32 -2.90 1.92
C HIS A 102 -2.00 -2.70 3.41
N HIS A 103 -1.84 -3.80 4.13
CA HIS A 103 -1.76 -3.79 5.60
C HIS A 103 -0.42 -3.26 6.16
N SER A 104 0.55 -2.87 5.33
CA SER A 104 1.88 -2.47 5.77
C SER A 104 2.07 -0.95 5.73
N GLY A 105 2.30 -0.34 6.89
CA GLY A 105 2.71 1.06 6.99
C GLY A 105 1.77 2.07 6.32
N PHE A 106 2.28 2.80 5.34
CA PHE A 106 1.55 3.79 4.55
C PHE A 106 1.07 3.28 3.19
N GLU A 107 1.02 1.98 2.96
CA GLU A 107 0.55 1.41 1.69
C GLU A 107 -0.97 1.54 1.54
N ARG A 108 -1.43 2.78 1.36
CA ARG A 108 -2.81 3.18 1.11
C ARG A 108 -2.77 4.06 -0.12
N TYR A 109 -3.61 3.75 -1.09
CA TYR A 109 -3.66 4.46 -2.35
C TYR A 109 -5.00 5.17 -2.44
N PHE A 110 -4.95 6.47 -2.66
CA PHE A 110 -6.10 7.34 -2.83
C PHE A 110 -6.27 7.70 -4.31
N GLU A 111 -7.46 8.15 -4.70
CA GLU A 111 -7.77 8.57 -6.08
C GLU A 111 -6.71 9.53 -6.64
N GLU A 112 -6.28 10.47 -5.80
CA GLU A 112 -5.30 11.50 -6.16
C GLU A 112 -4.27 11.69 -5.04
N GLU A 113 -3.02 11.98 -5.42
CA GLU A 113 -1.91 12.28 -4.51
C GLU A 113 -1.15 13.53 -4.98
N THR A 114 -0.89 14.47 -4.07
CA THR A 114 0.08 15.55 -4.30
C THR A 114 1.38 15.22 -3.59
N LYS A 115 2.44 15.04 -4.37
CA LYS A 115 3.81 14.91 -3.86
C LYS A 115 4.44 16.30 -3.80
N VAL A 116 4.94 16.67 -2.62
CA VAL A 116 5.66 17.94 -2.41
C VAL A 116 7.08 17.64 -1.98
N ASN A 117 8.06 18.02 -2.79
CA ASN A 117 9.46 17.92 -2.43
C ASN A 117 9.86 19.11 -1.55
N ILE A 118 10.41 18.83 -0.36
CA ILE A 118 10.84 19.83 0.62
C ILE A 118 12.35 19.75 0.83
N VAL A 119 13.02 20.90 0.84
CA VAL A 119 14.43 21.04 1.24
C VAL A 119 14.55 22.08 2.34
N GLN A 120 14.98 21.64 3.53
CA GLN A 120 15.11 22.47 4.74
C GLN A 120 13.86 23.34 4.98
N GLY A 121 12.69 22.68 4.91
CA GLY A 121 11.39 23.32 5.09
C GLY A 121 10.91 24.19 3.92
N SER A 122 11.66 24.31 2.81
CA SER A 122 11.25 25.07 1.61
C SER A 122 10.66 24.13 0.56
N ILE A 123 9.58 24.53 -0.10
CA ILE A 123 9.02 23.77 -1.22
C ILE A 123 9.92 23.95 -2.45
N MET A 124 10.33 22.84 -3.04
CA MET A 124 11.14 22.80 -4.27
C MET A 124 10.32 22.40 -5.49
N GLU A 125 9.41 21.45 -5.33
CA GLU A 125 8.60 20.90 -6.41
C GLU A 125 7.26 20.42 -5.87
N ILE A 126 6.21 20.56 -6.68
CA ILE A 126 4.89 20.00 -6.44
C ILE A 126 4.50 19.19 -7.67
N GLN A 127 4.17 17.93 -7.48
CA GLN A 127 3.68 17.03 -8.52
C GLN A 127 2.32 16.47 -8.09
N HIS A 128 1.39 16.37 -9.04
CA HIS A 128 0.06 15.83 -8.81
C HIS A 128 -0.13 14.56 -9.61
N PHE A 129 -0.69 13.53 -8.98
CA PHE A 129 -0.87 12.20 -9.54
C PHE A 129 -2.31 11.73 -9.39
N VAL A 130 -2.80 11.05 -10.42
CA VAL A 130 -4.06 10.30 -10.39
C VAL A 130 -3.70 8.82 -10.32
N ASN A 131 -4.18 8.13 -9.29
CA ASN A 131 -3.88 6.72 -9.07
C ASN A 131 -5.05 5.83 -9.48
N GLY A 132 -4.75 4.55 -9.65
CA GLY A 132 -5.76 3.53 -9.90
C GLY A 132 -5.64 2.85 -11.25
N TYR A 133 -6.74 2.23 -11.66
CA TYR A 133 -6.83 1.58 -12.97
C TYR A 133 -7.14 2.63 -14.04
N GLN A 134 -6.41 2.57 -15.16
CA GLN A 134 -6.73 3.41 -16.30
C GLN A 134 -8.06 2.96 -16.93
N ALA A 135 -8.95 3.91 -17.22
CA ALA A 135 -10.27 3.61 -17.80
C ALA A 135 -10.18 2.93 -19.18
N SER A 136 -9.10 3.19 -19.92
CA SER A 136 -8.79 2.54 -21.21
C SER A 136 -8.20 1.13 -21.08
N ASP A 137 -7.79 0.71 -19.88
CA ASP A 137 -7.22 -0.62 -19.66
C ASP A 137 -8.33 -1.68 -19.57
N MET A 138 -8.51 -2.38 -20.70
CA MET A 138 -9.50 -3.43 -20.87
C MET A 138 -8.94 -4.84 -20.62
N ASN A 139 -7.72 -4.97 -20.09
CA ASN A 139 -7.09 -6.25 -19.76
C ASN A 139 -7.87 -7.03 -18.68
N PHE A 140 -7.40 -8.22 -18.32
CA PHE A 140 -8.07 -9.07 -17.33
C PHE A 140 -7.94 -8.50 -15.90
N PRO A 141 -8.98 -8.50 -15.05
CA PRO A 141 -8.89 -7.96 -13.69
C PRO A 141 -7.76 -8.57 -12.86
N SER A 142 -6.95 -7.71 -12.23
CA SER A 142 -5.76 -8.12 -11.45
C SER A 142 -6.01 -8.50 -10.00
N ASN A 143 -7.27 -8.52 -9.54
CA ASN A 143 -7.56 -8.94 -8.17
C ASN A 143 -7.35 -10.47 -8.02
N PRO A 144 -6.78 -10.93 -6.88
CA PRO A 144 -6.43 -12.34 -6.69
C PRO A 144 -7.59 -13.32 -6.90
N ASP A 145 -8.80 -12.96 -6.49
CA ASP A 145 -9.97 -13.84 -6.62
C ASP A 145 -10.38 -14.06 -8.08
N SER A 146 -10.33 -13.02 -8.91
CA SER A 146 -10.63 -13.12 -10.35
C SER A 146 -9.57 -13.95 -11.06
N ILE A 147 -8.29 -13.71 -10.75
CA ILE A 147 -7.18 -14.49 -11.34
C ILE A 147 -7.31 -15.96 -10.94
N MET A 148 -7.51 -16.25 -9.66
CA MET A 148 -7.69 -17.61 -9.18
C MET A 148 -8.87 -18.31 -9.85
N ALA A 149 -10.02 -17.63 -9.97
CA ALA A 149 -11.19 -18.19 -10.64
C ALA A 149 -10.91 -18.51 -12.11
N GLU A 150 -10.23 -17.60 -12.81
CA GLU A 150 -9.90 -17.77 -14.22
C GLU A 150 -8.89 -18.89 -14.47
N VAL A 151 -7.88 -19.03 -13.60
CA VAL A 151 -6.98 -20.19 -13.66
C VAL A 151 -7.77 -21.49 -13.52
N HIS A 152 -8.76 -21.56 -12.61
CA HIS A 152 -9.59 -22.77 -12.51
C HIS A 152 -10.53 -22.96 -13.71
N ASN A 153 -11.01 -21.88 -14.35
CA ASN A 153 -11.85 -21.97 -15.56
C ASN A 153 -11.09 -22.52 -16.76
N GLN A 154 -9.83 -22.12 -16.93
CA GLN A 154 -9.03 -22.52 -18.11
C GLN A 154 -8.46 -23.94 -18.01
N ILE A 155 -8.46 -24.54 -16.81
CA ILE A 155 -8.05 -25.93 -16.62
C ILE A 155 -8.98 -26.88 -17.37
N ASN A 156 -8.42 -27.78 -18.16
CA ASN A 156 -9.13 -28.89 -18.80
C ASN A 156 -9.41 -30.02 -17.81
N TRP A 157 -10.40 -29.81 -16.94
CA TRP A 157 -10.79 -30.76 -15.89
C TRP A 157 -11.20 -32.15 -16.41
N LYS A 158 -11.68 -32.23 -17.66
CA LYS A 158 -12.14 -33.47 -18.29
C LYS A 158 -10.97 -34.34 -18.75
N ALA A 159 -9.84 -33.73 -19.14
CA ALA A 159 -8.63 -34.45 -19.54
C ALA A 159 -7.83 -34.99 -18.33
N LEU A 160 -8.03 -34.45 -17.14
CA LEU A 160 -7.28 -34.85 -15.95
C LEU A 160 -7.78 -36.16 -15.32
N PRO A 161 -6.88 -37.07 -14.89
CA PRO A 161 -7.23 -38.34 -14.24
C PRO A 161 -8.15 -38.17 -13.03
N LYS A 162 -8.86 -39.21 -12.59
CA LYS A 162 -9.64 -39.11 -11.34
C LYS A 162 -8.73 -38.84 -10.14
N LEU A 163 -9.23 -38.02 -9.21
CA LEU A 163 -8.51 -37.65 -7.99
C LEU A 163 -8.63 -38.77 -6.95
N SER A 164 -7.50 -39.21 -6.39
CA SER A 164 -7.45 -40.10 -5.22
C SER A 164 -7.57 -39.33 -3.90
N LYS A 165 -7.16 -38.06 -3.92
CA LYS A 165 -7.26 -37.08 -2.84
C LYS A 165 -7.13 -35.69 -3.45
N ASP A 166 -7.28 -34.67 -2.61
CA ASP A 166 -7.07 -33.29 -3.03
C ASP A 166 -5.58 -32.99 -3.23
N TYR A 167 -5.28 -32.22 -4.28
CA TYR A 167 -3.94 -31.72 -4.57
C TYR A 167 -3.94 -30.20 -4.64
N LYS A 168 -2.78 -29.61 -4.36
CA LYS A 168 -2.55 -28.17 -4.45
C LYS A 168 -1.30 -27.89 -5.26
N VAL A 169 -1.41 -26.92 -6.16
CA VAL A 169 -0.30 -26.30 -6.87
C VAL A 169 -0.27 -24.84 -6.44
N PHE A 170 0.82 -24.40 -5.80
CA PHE A 170 0.95 -23.02 -5.34
C PHE A 170 1.51 -22.17 -6.46
N VAL A 171 0.75 -21.13 -6.82
CA VAL A 171 1.10 -20.18 -7.86
C VAL A 171 1.43 -18.84 -7.20
N ASN A 172 2.53 -18.25 -7.64
CA ASN A 172 2.94 -16.90 -7.31
C ASN A 172 2.61 -15.99 -8.50
N ILE A 173 2.00 -14.84 -8.21
CA ILE A 173 1.73 -13.78 -9.16
C ILE A 173 2.53 -12.58 -8.71
N LYS A 174 3.37 -12.06 -9.60
CA LYS A 174 4.00 -10.74 -9.47
C LYS A 174 3.37 -9.83 -10.51
N MET A 175 2.87 -8.69 -10.08
CA MET A 175 2.32 -7.65 -10.92
C MET A 175 3.15 -6.40 -10.72
N GLY A 176 3.35 -5.62 -11.78
CA GLY A 176 4.25 -4.48 -11.71
C GLY A 176 4.56 -3.94 -13.08
N VAL A 177 5.80 -3.61 -13.35
CA VAL A 177 6.24 -3.26 -14.72
C VAL A 177 6.05 -4.47 -15.65
N THR A 178 6.57 -5.63 -15.25
CA THR A 178 6.37 -6.91 -15.94
C THR A 178 5.64 -7.88 -15.03
N ASP A 179 4.54 -8.44 -15.52
CA ASP A 179 3.77 -9.40 -14.76
C ASP A 179 4.37 -10.80 -14.92
N SER A 180 4.38 -11.61 -13.87
CA SER A 180 4.86 -12.99 -13.89
C SER A 180 3.94 -13.90 -13.10
N LEU A 181 3.56 -15.03 -13.70
CA LEU A 181 2.78 -16.07 -13.03
C LEU A 181 3.61 -17.36 -13.04
N THR A 182 3.96 -17.87 -11.87
CA THR A 182 4.88 -19.02 -11.74
C THR A 182 4.44 -20.02 -10.69
N ILE A 183 4.73 -21.30 -10.90
CA ILE A 183 4.52 -22.34 -9.90
C ILE A 183 5.71 -22.31 -8.92
N ILE A 184 5.44 -22.11 -7.64
CA ILE A 184 6.49 -22.04 -6.61
C ILE A 184 6.64 -23.33 -5.80
N HIS A 185 5.55 -24.10 -5.69
CA HIS A 185 5.55 -25.36 -4.95
C HIS A 185 4.38 -26.24 -5.37
N SER A 186 4.63 -27.55 -5.51
CA SER A 186 3.57 -28.52 -5.78
C SER A 186 3.90 -29.88 -5.18
N LYS A 187 2.86 -30.60 -4.74
CA LYS A 187 2.88 -32.04 -4.46
C LYS A 187 1.87 -32.80 -5.33
N ALA A 188 1.32 -32.14 -6.34
CA ALA A 188 0.40 -32.73 -7.30
C ALA A 188 1.16 -33.64 -8.27
N PRO A 189 0.49 -34.65 -8.86
CA PRO A 189 1.08 -35.43 -9.94
C PRO A 189 1.44 -34.54 -11.13
N GLU A 190 2.47 -34.92 -11.88
CA GLU A 190 3.07 -34.13 -12.98
C GLU A 190 2.04 -33.58 -13.97
N LEU A 191 1.07 -34.40 -14.39
CA LEU A 191 0.02 -33.99 -15.33
C LEU A 191 -0.79 -32.77 -14.85
N TYR A 192 -1.03 -32.64 -13.54
CA TYR A 192 -1.73 -31.50 -12.97
C TYR A 192 -0.86 -30.24 -12.95
N VAL A 193 0.44 -30.41 -12.69
CA VAL A 193 1.40 -29.30 -12.69
C VAL A 193 1.58 -28.76 -14.11
N GLN A 194 1.70 -29.65 -15.10
CA GLN A 194 1.79 -29.28 -16.52
C GLN A 194 0.54 -28.56 -17.02
N GLU A 195 -0.64 -29.01 -16.60
CA GLU A 195 -1.90 -28.34 -16.93
C GLU A 195 -1.94 -26.90 -16.37
N VAL A 196 -1.57 -26.72 -15.09
CA VAL A 196 -1.47 -25.36 -14.52
C VAL A 196 -0.44 -24.54 -15.28
N GLN A 197 0.73 -25.10 -15.57
CA GLN A 197 1.77 -24.37 -16.30
C GLN A 197 1.30 -23.92 -17.69
N SER A 198 0.54 -24.76 -18.40
CA SER A 198 -0.06 -24.40 -19.69
C SER A 198 -1.01 -23.22 -19.55
N VAL A 199 -1.91 -23.25 -18.56
CA VAL A 199 -2.84 -22.15 -18.26
C VAL A 199 -2.09 -20.86 -17.92
N LEU A 200 -1.02 -20.94 -17.12
CA LEU A 200 -0.24 -19.74 -16.75
C LEU A 200 0.51 -19.13 -17.95
N ASN A 201 0.99 -19.96 -18.88
CA ASN A 201 1.70 -19.49 -20.07
C ASN A 201 0.80 -18.73 -21.05
N GLU A 202 -0.49 -19.10 -21.10
CA GLU A 202 -1.49 -18.50 -21.99
C GLU A 202 -2.40 -17.50 -21.25
N PHE A 203 -2.09 -17.19 -19.99
CA PHE A 203 -2.94 -16.36 -19.16
C PHE A 203 -3.10 -14.95 -19.77
N PRO A 204 -4.32 -14.38 -19.80
CA PRO A 204 -4.53 -13.06 -20.36
C PRO A 204 -3.73 -12.00 -19.61
N LYS A 205 -3.32 -10.96 -20.34
CA LYS A 205 -2.67 -9.79 -19.72
C LYS A 205 -3.55 -9.23 -18.61
N LEU A 206 -2.92 -8.81 -17.52
CA LEU A 206 -3.60 -8.25 -16.35
C LEU A 206 -3.74 -6.73 -16.46
N ARG A 207 -4.81 -6.19 -15.88
CA ARG A 207 -4.98 -4.75 -15.70
C ARG A 207 -3.96 -4.22 -14.70
N LYS A 208 -3.34 -3.10 -15.03
CA LYS A 208 -2.34 -2.46 -14.16
C LYS A 208 -2.98 -1.37 -13.31
N PHE A 209 -2.69 -1.44 -12.01
CA PHE A 209 -2.98 -0.35 -11.08
C PHE A 209 -1.77 0.57 -11.07
N TYR A 210 -1.97 1.88 -11.20
CA TYR A 210 -0.90 2.87 -11.18
C TYR A 210 -0.90 3.65 -9.87
N SER A 211 0.29 3.96 -9.37
CA SER A 211 0.53 4.85 -8.24
C SER A 211 1.71 5.75 -8.59
N ARG A 212 1.52 7.07 -8.55
CA ARG A 212 2.53 8.05 -8.97
C ARG A 212 3.12 7.77 -10.35
N ASP A 213 2.25 7.59 -11.34
CA ASP A 213 2.57 7.26 -12.73
C ASP A 213 3.33 5.93 -12.97
N GLU A 214 3.62 5.17 -11.91
CA GLU A 214 4.29 3.88 -12.00
C GLU A 214 3.30 2.73 -11.76
N PRO A 215 3.44 1.59 -12.45
CA PRO A 215 2.71 0.38 -12.10
C PRO A 215 2.99 -0.02 -10.66
N LEU A 216 1.92 -0.29 -9.90
CA LEU A 216 2.05 -0.75 -8.53
C LEU A 216 2.59 -2.18 -8.51
N GLU A 217 3.74 -2.36 -7.85
CA GLU A 217 4.33 -3.67 -7.62
C GLU A 217 3.56 -4.43 -6.54
N GLU A 218 3.10 -5.64 -6.88
CA GLU A 218 2.34 -6.50 -5.97
C GLU A 218 2.71 -7.96 -6.15
N GLU A 219 2.74 -8.70 -5.05
CA GLU A 219 3.02 -10.13 -5.06
C GLU A 219 2.00 -10.89 -4.24
N TYR A 220 1.39 -11.90 -4.87
CA TYR A 220 0.40 -12.76 -4.25
C TYR A 220 0.75 -14.22 -4.46
N THR A 221 0.45 -15.04 -3.46
CA THR A 221 0.53 -16.50 -3.60
C THR A 221 -0.84 -17.09 -3.31
N PHE A 222 -1.31 -17.94 -4.22
CA PHE A 222 -2.58 -18.65 -4.05
C PHE A 222 -2.45 -20.12 -4.44
N PRO A 223 -3.22 -21.02 -3.79
CA PRO A 223 -3.27 -22.41 -4.18
C PRO A 223 -4.30 -22.63 -5.30
N VAL A 224 -3.88 -23.25 -6.40
CA VAL A 224 -4.79 -23.93 -7.33
C VAL A 224 -5.16 -25.28 -6.70
N ILE A 225 -6.45 -25.47 -6.42
CA ILE A 225 -6.94 -26.63 -5.67
C ILE A 225 -7.60 -27.61 -6.63
N PHE A 226 -7.01 -28.80 -6.76
CA PHE A 226 -7.63 -29.92 -7.44
C PHE A 226 -8.39 -30.78 -6.43
N SER A 227 -9.70 -30.61 -6.38
CA SER A 227 -10.61 -31.41 -5.55
C SER A 227 -11.83 -31.85 -6.36
N ASN A 228 -12.58 -32.83 -5.84
CA ASN A 228 -13.84 -33.24 -6.46
C ASN A 228 -14.87 -32.09 -6.47
N ALA A 229 -14.83 -31.20 -5.47
CA ALA A 229 -15.69 -30.02 -5.42
C ALA A 229 -15.34 -29.02 -6.54
N GLN A 230 -14.05 -28.71 -6.72
CA GLN A 230 -13.60 -27.81 -7.79
C GLN A 230 -13.86 -28.41 -9.17
N ARG A 231 -13.61 -29.72 -9.35
CA ARG A 231 -13.94 -30.41 -10.60
C ARG A 231 -15.42 -30.29 -10.94
N LYS A 232 -16.33 -30.48 -9.97
CA LYS A 232 -17.78 -30.29 -10.21
C LYS A 232 -18.14 -28.84 -10.57
N ARG A 233 -17.44 -27.87 -9.99
CA ARG A 233 -17.68 -26.44 -10.22
C ARG A 233 -17.21 -25.97 -11.59
N PHE A 234 -16.06 -26.45 -12.05
CA PHE A 234 -15.36 -25.90 -13.22
C PHE A 234 -15.31 -26.81 -14.44
N ALA A 235 -15.69 -28.10 -14.34
CA ALA A 235 -15.67 -29.03 -15.48
C ALA A 235 -16.91 -28.90 -16.42
N HIS A 236 -17.29 -27.68 -16.78
CA HIS A 236 -18.38 -27.46 -17.75
C HIS A 236 -17.96 -27.83 -19.18
#